data_AF-A0A1A2GD60-F1
#
_entry.id   AF-A0A1A2GD60-F1
#
_cell.length_a   1.000
_cell.length_b   1.000
_cell.length_c   1.000
_cell.angle_alpha   90.00
_cell.angle_beta   90.00
_cell.angle_gamma   90.00
#
_symmetry.space_group_name_H-M   'P 1'
#
loop_
_entity.id
_entity.type
_entity.pdbx_description
1 polymer ?
#
loop_
_entity_poly.entity_id
_entity_poly.type
_entity_poly.pdbx_seq_one_letter_code
_entity_poly.pdbx_strand_id
1 'polypeptide(L)'
;MRGDGDGWVLSANGIRYWGRHGAAGLLLRARQPDGEPAVLLQRRAIWSHHGGTWGLPGGARDSHETAEQAAIREASEETGVRPGQITVRAALITAAPDGTSWTYTTVIADADELLATVACVESAELRWVAERDVADLRLHPGFATSWQRLRSLLAPT
;
A
#
# COMPACT_ATOMS: atom_id res chain seq x y z
N MET A 1 -3.65 -10.39 -18.98
CA MET A 1 -3.95 -9.12 -19.70
C MET A 1 -3.82 -8.01 -18.66
N ARG A 2 -3.25 -6.85 -18.98
CA ARG A 2 -3.14 -5.78 -17.97
C ARG A 2 -4.53 -5.27 -17.57
N GLY A 3 -4.79 -5.17 -16.26
CA GLY A 3 -6.10 -4.83 -15.69
C GLY A 3 -7.07 -6.01 -15.59
N ASP A 4 -6.62 -7.25 -15.84
CA ASP A 4 -7.48 -8.42 -15.62
C ASP A 4 -7.75 -8.72 -14.13
N GLY A 5 -6.97 -8.10 -13.25
CA GLY A 5 -7.22 -8.03 -11.82
C GLY A 5 -8.43 -7.17 -11.44
N ASP A 6 -8.92 -6.27 -12.30
CA ASP A 6 -9.96 -5.33 -11.91
C ASP A 6 -11.32 -6.00 -11.66
N GLY A 7 -11.94 -5.62 -10.55
CA GLY A 7 -13.27 -6.06 -10.17
C GLY A 7 -13.41 -6.45 -8.70
N TRP A 8 -14.64 -6.77 -8.32
CA TRP A 8 -15.00 -7.07 -6.94
C TRP A 8 -15.04 -8.57 -6.65
N VAL A 9 -14.50 -8.96 -5.51
CA VAL A 9 -14.72 -10.25 -4.85
C VAL A 9 -15.62 -10.03 -3.64
N LEU A 10 -16.58 -10.93 -3.41
CA LEU A 10 -17.39 -10.93 -2.19
C LEU A 10 -16.86 -11.98 -1.22
N SER A 11 -16.72 -11.59 0.04
CA SER A 11 -16.48 -12.53 1.14
C SER A 11 -17.75 -13.24 1.59
N ALA A 12 -17.58 -14.29 2.40
CA ALA A 12 -18.69 -15.07 2.95
C ALA A 12 -19.68 -14.22 3.77
N ASN A 13 -19.23 -13.10 4.34
CA ASN A 13 -20.06 -12.13 5.07
C ASN A 13 -20.57 -10.97 4.20
N GLY A 14 -20.42 -11.03 2.87
CA GLY A 14 -20.93 -10.05 1.92
C GLY A 14 -20.11 -8.75 1.79
N ILE A 15 -18.93 -8.67 2.41
CA ILE A 15 -18.01 -7.54 2.25
C ILE A 15 -17.36 -7.62 0.86
N ARG A 16 -17.21 -6.46 0.21
CA ARG A 16 -16.62 -6.34 -1.12
C ARG A 16 -15.13 -5.97 -1.02
N TYR A 17 -14.30 -6.68 -1.78
CA TYR A 17 -12.88 -6.45 -1.89
C TYR A 17 -12.51 -6.21 -3.36
N TRP A 18 -11.74 -5.16 -3.63
CA TRP A 18 -11.27 -4.84 -4.98
C TRP A 18 -10.05 -5.71 -5.35
N GLY A 19 -10.00 -6.19 -6.58
CA GLY A 19 -8.94 -7.04 -7.12
C GLY A 19 -9.34 -8.51 -7.16
N ARG A 20 -9.72 -9.03 -8.34
CA ARG A 20 -10.15 -10.43 -8.56
C ARG A 20 -9.12 -11.47 -8.12
N HIS A 21 -7.84 -11.13 -8.24
CA HIS A 21 -6.73 -12.01 -7.88
C HIS A 21 -6.03 -11.58 -6.58
N GLY A 22 -6.70 -10.78 -5.75
CA GLY A 22 -6.09 -10.10 -4.62
C GLY A 22 -5.63 -8.69 -4.95
N ALA A 23 -5.06 -8.02 -3.97
CA ALA A 23 -4.51 -6.69 -4.09
C ALA A 23 -3.18 -6.59 -3.33
N ALA A 24 -2.36 -5.62 -3.68
CA ALA A 24 -1.10 -5.37 -3.01
C ALA A 24 -0.79 -3.88 -2.91
N GLY A 25 -0.08 -3.49 -1.85
CA GLY A 25 0.37 -2.11 -1.66
C GLY A 25 1.78 -2.03 -1.09
N LEU A 26 2.44 -0.93 -1.37
CA LEU A 26 3.83 -0.70 -1.01
C LEU A 26 3.94 0.14 0.27
N LEU A 27 4.48 -0.46 1.33
CA LEU A 27 4.95 0.25 2.52
C LEU A 27 6.42 0.64 2.27
N LEU A 28 6.60 1.79 1.63
CA LEU A 28 7.92 2.34 1.35
C LEU A 28 8.42 3.17 2.52
N ARG A 29 9.58 2.81 3.07
CA ARG A 29 10.26 3.54 4.15
C ARG A 29 11.49 4.27 3.62
N ALA A 30 11.79 5.42 4.20
CA ALA A 30 13.07 6.11 4.06
C ALA A 30 13.38 6.87 5.35
N ARG A 31 14.59 7.43 5.46
CA ARG A 31 14.97 8.29 6.59
C ARG A 31 14.71 9.76 6.27
N GLN A 32 14.18 10.47 7.25
CA GLN A 32 14.12 11.93 7.24
C GLN A 32 15.52 12.54 7.45
N PRO A 33 15.71 13.84 7.15
CA PRO A 33 17.00 14.51 7.36
C PRO A 33 17.50 14.48 8.82
N ASP A 34 16.60 14.35 9.79
CA ASP A 34 16.92 14.19 11.22
C ASP A 34 17.21 12.73 11.63
N GLY A 35 17.13 11.79 10.69
CA GLY A 35 17.40 10.36 10.88
C GLY A 35 16.20 9.52 11.27
N GLU A 36 15.06 10.14 11.61
CA GLU A 36 13.82 9.45 11.97
C GLU A 36 13.22 8.72 10.76
N PRO A 37 12.60 7.54 10.96
CA PRO A 37 11.99 6.82 9.85
C PRO A 37 10.65 7.43 9.44
N ALA A 38 10.43 7.52 8.14
CA ALA A 38 9.16 7.93 7.54
C ALA A 38 8.69 6.92 6.51
N VAL A 39 7.37 6.88 6.30
CA VAL A 39 6.71 6.03 5.31
C VAL A 39 5.92 6.88 4.32
N LEU A 40 5.93 6.48 3.05
CA LEU A 40 5.14 7.14 2.02
C LEU A 40 3.69 6.67 2.10
N LEU A 41 2.76 7.61 2.30
CA LEU A 41 1.32 7.35 2.32
C LEU A 41 0.59 8.19 1.27
N GLN A 42 -0.52 7.65 0.81
CA GLN A 42 -1.47 8.28 -0.09
C GLN A 42 -2.79 8.54 0.65
N ARG A 43 -3.29 9.77 0.54
CA ARG A 43 -4.67 10.08 0.90
C ARG A 43 -5.54 9.84 -0.32
N ARG A 44 -6.45 8.87 -0.21
CA ARG A 44 -7.30 8.42 -1.31
C ARG A 44 -8.25 9.53 -1.77
N ALA A 45 -8.46 9.66 -3.08
CA ALA A 45 -9.43 10.59 -3.64
C ALA A 45 -10.83 10.39 -3.05
N ILE A 46 -11.60 11.47 -2.87
CA ILE A 46 -12.87 11.43 -2.12
C ILE A 46 -13.93 10.53 -2.76
N TRP A 47 -13.88 10.37 -4.08
CA TRP A 47 -14.81 9.52 -4.85
C TRP A 47 -14.45 8.03 -4.82
N SER A 48 -13.31 7.66 -4.26
CA SER A 48 -12.88 6.25 -4.17
C SER A 48 -13.56 5.51 -3.01
N HIS A 49 -13.52 4.17 -3.05
CA HIS A 49 -13.89 3.37 -1.89
C HIS A 49 -13.03 3.74 -0.68
N HIS A 50 -13.67 4.08 0.45
CA HIS A 50 -13.04 4.71 1.62
C HIS A 50 -12.28 6.02 1.32
N GLY A 51 -12.80 6.87 0.43
CA GLY A 51 -12.21 8.15 0.07
C GLY A 51 -11.88 9.07 1.27
N GLY A 52 -10.79 9.82 1.15
CA GLY A 52 -10.27 10.70 2.20
C GLY A 52 -9.50 9.99 3.32
N THR A 53 -9.41 8.66 3.29
CA THR A 53 -8.55 7.91 4.21
C THR A 53 -7.11 7.82 3.71
N TRP A 54 -6.16 7.64 4.62
CA TRP A 54 -4.75 7.42 4.34
C TRP A 54 -4.43 5.93 4.23
N GLY A 55 -3.66 5.54 3.23
CA GLY A 55 -3.23 4.17 3.03
C GLY A 55 -1.94 4.09 2.24
N LEU A 56 -1.53 2.86 1.94
CA LEU A 56 -0.41 2.58 1.06
C LEU A 56 -0.84 2.83 -0.39
N PRO A 57 0.05 3.36 -1.25
CA PRO A 57 -0.16 3.23 -2.69
C PRO A 57 -0.22 1.73 -3.04
N GLY A 58 -1.19 1.36 -3.85
CA GLY A 58 -1.53 -0.04 -4.09
C GLY A 58 -2.89 -0.24 -4.77
N GLY A 59 -3.04 -1.42 -5.37
CA GLY A 59 -4.17 -1.72 -6.25
C GLY A 59 -4.36 -3.21 -6.49
N ALA A 60 -5.21 -3.51 -7.46
CA ALA A 60 -5.53 -4.87 -7.85
C ALA A 60 -4.31 -5.57 -8.43
N ARG A 61 -4.16 -6.85 -8.09
CA ARG A 61 -3.13 -7.71 -8.69
C ARG A 61 -3.69 -8.33 -9.96
N ASP A 62 -2.95 -8.20 -11.06
CA ASP A 62 -3.28 -8.93 -12.29
C ASP A 62 -2.91 -10.43 -12.15
N SER A 63 -3.55 -11.28 -12.95
CA SER A 63 -3.45 -12.74 -12.88
C SER A 63 -2.02 -13.30 -13.03
N HIS A 64 -1.14 -12.52 -13.67
CA HIS A 64 0.23 -12.88 -14.01
C HIS A 64 1.27 -12.23 -13.08
N GLU A 65 0.83 -11.39 -12.15
CA GLU A 65 1.71 -10.66 -11.24
C GLU A 65 1.91 -11.42 -9.92
N THR A 66 3.13 -11.35 -9.38
CA THR A 66 3.33 -11.55 -7.94
C THR A 66 2.78 -10.34 -7.17
N ALA A 67 2.64 -10.48 -5.84
CA ALA A 67 2.20 -9.35 -5.02
C ALA A 67 3.21 -8.19 -5.04
N GLU A 68 4.50 -8.51 -5.09
CA GLU A 68 5.60 -7.56 -5.22
C GLU A 68 5.52 -6.80 -6.55
N GLN A 69 5.31 -7.51 -7.66
CA GLN A 69 5.17 -6.89 -8.97
C GLN A 69 3.99 -5.90 -8.99
N ALA A 70 2.83 -6.32 -8.49
CA ALA A 70 1.66 -5.45 -8.39
C ALA A 70 1.92 -4.23 -7.50
N ALA A 71 2.46 -4.41 -6.28
CA ALA A 71 2.72 -3.29 -5.37
C ALA A 71 3.73 -2.27 -5.95
N ILE A 72 4.78 -2.74 -6.62
CA ILE A 72 5.80 -1.88 -7.24
C ILE A 72 5.20 -1.13 -8.43
N ARG A 73 4.43 -1.83 -9.27
CA ARG A 73 3.74 -1.22 -10.41
C ARG A 73 2.79 -0.12 -9.94
N GLU A 74 1.91 -0.44 -9.01
CA GLU A 74 0.92 0.52 -8.47
C GLU A 74 1.59 1.71 -7.81
N ALA A 75 2.63 1.50 -6.99
CA ALA A 75 3.39 2.61 -6.42
C ALA A 75 4.03 3.49 -7.51
N SER A 76 4.56 2.90 -8.58
CA SER A 76 5.10 3.67 -9.70
C SER A 76 4.03 4.49 -10.43
N GLU A 77 2.83 3.93 -10.60
CA GLU A 77 1.72 4.60 -11.29
C GLU A 77 1.09 5.71 -10.44
N GLU A 78 0.93 5.47 -9.13
CA GLU A 78 0.22 6.38 -8.23
C GLU A 78 1.10 7.49 -7.67
N THR A 79 2.41 7.22 -7.54
CA THR A 79 3.35 8.14 -6.88
C THR A 79 4.52 8.58 -7.74
N GLY A 80 4.73 7.98 -8.92
CA GLY A 80 5.88 8.26 -9.78
C GLY A 80 7.22 7.73 -9.26
N VAL A 81 7.24 6.95 -8.18
CA VAL A 81 8.46 6.32 -7.64
C VAL A 81 8.94 5.24 -8.59
N ARG A 82 10.23 5.26 -8.96
CA ARG A 82 10.76 4.28 -9.90
C ARG A 82 11.24 3.02 -9.18
N PRO A 83 11.03 1.81 -9.74
CA PRO A 83 11.46 0.55 -9.12
C PRO A 83 12.95 0.49 -8.77
N GLY A 84 13.81 1.15 -9.55
CA GLY A 84 15.26 1.21 -9.27
C GLY A 84 15.66 2.09 -8.09
N GLN A 85 14.72 2.80 -7.46
CA GLN A 85 14.96 3.65 -6.28
C GLN A 85 14.60 2.94 -4.96
N ILE A 86 14.12 1.70 -5.02
CA ILE A 86 13.60 0.97 -3.86
C ILE A 86 14.21 -0.43 -3.77
N THR A 87 14.38 -0.92 -2.54
CA THR A 87 14.83 -2.28 -2.24
C THR A 87 13.75 -3.01 -1.45
N VAL A 88 13.18 -4.09 -2.02
CA VAL A 88 12.18 -4.91 -1.34
C VAL A 88 12.83 -5.72 -0.22
N ARG A 89 12.23 -5.68 0.98
CA ARG A 89 12.65 -6.47 2.14
C ARG A 89 11.80 -7.71 2.36
N ALA A 90 10.48 -7.56 2.26
CA ALA A 90 9.52 -8.59 2.64
C ALA A 90 8.15 -8.33 2.01
N ALA A 91 7.35 -9.39 1.92
CA ALA A 91 5.93 -9.33 1.56
C ALA A 91 5.10 -10.11 2.58
N LEU A 92 3.98 -9.53 3.01
CA LEU A 92 3.16 -10.07 4.10
C LEU A 92 1.68 -9.98 3.73
N ILE A 93 0.96 -11.09 3.86
CA ILE A 93 -0.50 -11.05 3.81
C ILE A 93 -1.00 -10.33 5.07
N THR A 94 -1.70 -9.21 4.85
CA THR A 94 -2.20 -8.31 5.90
C THR A 94 -3.72 -8.29 5.99
N ALA A 95 -4.41 -8.80 4.96
CA ALA A 95 -5.82 -9.15 5.03
C ALA A 95 -6.08 -10.43 4.23
N ALA A 96 -6.88 -11.33 4.79
CA ALA A 96 -7.34 -12.56 4.15
C ALA A 96 -8.74 -12.87 4.70
N PRO A 97 -9.81 -12.30 4.11
CA PRO A 97 -11.16 -12.52 4.58
C PRO A 97 -11.61 -13.97 4.39
N ASP A 98 -12.31 -14.49 5.40
CA ASP A 98 -12.79 -15.86 5.42
C ASP A 98 -13.73 -16.18 4.24
N GLY A 99 -13.62 -17.42 3.75
CA GLY A 99 -14.43 -17.91 2.64
C GLY A 99 -14.06 -17.35 1.27
N THR A 100 -12.86 -16.76 1.14
CA THR A 100 -12.32 -16.30 -0.15
C THR A 100 -10.85 -16.73 -0.30
N SER A 101 -10.39 -16.81 -1.55
CA SER A 101 -8.94 -16.87 -1.86
C SER A 101 -8.31 -15.48 -2.00
N TRP A 102 -9.07 -14.41 -1.77
CA TRP A 102 -8.60 -13.04 -1.90
C TRP A 102 -7.66 -12.70 -0.74
N THR A 103 -6.57 -12.01 -1.05
CA THR A 103 -5.65 -11.49 -0.04
C THR A 103 -5.22 -10.07 -0.39
N TYR A 104 -4.94 -9.29 0.66
CA TYR A 104 -4.18 -8.05 0.55
C TYR A 104 -2.76 -8.29 1.05
N THR A 105 -1.77 -8.09 0.18
CA THR A 105 -0.36 -8.23 0.55
C THR A 105 0.30 -6.87 0.68
N THR A 106 0.86 -6.58 1.85
CA THR A 106 1.71 -5.41 2.05
C THR A 106 3.16 -5.79 1.74
N VAL A 107 3.76 -5.06 0.81
CA VAL A 107 5.17 -5.22 0.42
C VAL A 107 5.97 -4.13 1.11
N ILE A 108 6.98 -4.51 1.87
CA ILE A 108 7.84 -3.60 2.61
C ILE A 108 9.10 -3.35 1.80
N ALA A 109 9.42 -2.08 1.55
CA ALA A 109 10.62 -1.68 0.83
C ALA A 109 11.31 -0.48 1.50
N ASP A 110 12.59 -0.32 1.20
CA ASP A 110 13.40 0.84 1.60
C ASP A 110 13.79 1.69 0.39
N ALA A 111 13.87 3.00 0.59
CA ALA A 111 14.61 3.93 -0.24
C ALA A 111 15.69 4.62 0.59
N ASP A 112 16.79 5.00 -0.05
CA ASP A 112 17.92 5.65 0.63
C ASP A 112 17.57 7.04 1.17
N GLU A 113 16.57 7.70 0.57
CA GLU A 113 16.12 9.04 0.90
C GLU A 113 14.62 9.23 0.64
N LEU A 114 14.06 10.34 1.12
CA LEU A 114 12.68 10.74 0.83
C LEU A 114 12.54 11.06 -0.67
N LEU A 115 11.95 10.13 -1.42
CA LEU A 115 11.78 10.27 -2.86
C LEU A 115 10.76 11.37 -3.21
N ALA A 116 11.04 12.11 -4.28
CA ALA A 116 10.07 13.00 -4.89
C ALA A 116 8.90 12.18 -5.47
N THR A 117 7.68 12.69 -5.33
CA THR A 117 6.46 12.00 -5.77
C THR A 117 5.57 12.89 -6.61
N VAL A 118 4.82 12.25 -7.52
CA VAL A 118 3.81 12.88 -8.37
C VAL A 118 2.51 12.12 -8.17
N ALA A 119 1.50 12.81 -7.65
CA ALA A 119 0.18 12.24 -7.41
C ALA A 119 -0.54 11.91 -8.72
N CYS A 120 -1.18 10.76 -8.78
CA CYS A 120 -2.14 10.41 -9.83
C CYS A 120 -3.55 10.94 -9.52
N VAL A 121 -4.50 10.69 -10.42
CA VAL A 121 -5.92 11.05 -10.22
C VAL A 121 -6.55 10.35 -9.01
N GLU A 122 -6.03 9.20 -8.59
CA GLU A 122 -6.55 8.42 -7.45
C GLU A 122 -6.05 8.94 -6.09
N SER A 123 -5.11 9.88 -6.13
CA SER A 123 -4.48 10.52 -4.97
C SER A 123 -5.02 11.93 -4.76
N ALA A 124 -5.65 12.18 -3.61
CA ALA A 124 -5.89 13.55 -3.16
C ALA A 124 -4.60 14.20 -2.64
N GLU A 125 -3.67 13.40 -2.12
CA GLU A 125 -2.41 13.84 -1.53
C GLU A 125 -1.43 12.67 -1.41
N LEU A 126 -0.14 12.94 -1.57
CA LEU A 126 0.96 12.04 -1.21
C LEU A 126 1.81 12.69 -0.13
N ARG A 127 2.25 11.92 0.87
CA ARG A 127 3.01 12.45 1.99
C ARG A 127 3.96 11.42 2.58
N TRP A 128 5.20 11.83 2.82
CA TRP A 128 6.10 11.14 3.74
C TRP A 128 5.69 11.47 5.18
N VAL A 129 5.29 10.45 5.93
CA VAL A 129 4.78 10.59 7.30
C VAL A 129 5.74 9.88 8.25
N ALA A 130 6.16 10.56 9.32
CA ALA A 130 6.98 9.92 10.34
C ALA A 130 6.23 8.70 10.92
N GLU A 131 6.92 7.57 11.11
CA GLU A 131 6.26 6.32 11.54
C GLU A 131 5.45 6.50 12.84
N ARG A 132 5.91 7.36 13.74
CA ARG A 132 5.23 7.68 15.00
C ARG A 132 3.87 8.38 14.82
N ASP A 133 3.71 9.15 13.74
CA ASP A 133 2.52 9.99 13.50
C ASP A 133 1.46 9.28 12.64
N VAL A 134 1.77 8.12 12.06
CA VAL A 134 0.86 7.39 11.15
C VAL A 134 -0.45 7.04 11.83
N ALA A 135 -0.41 6.66 13.11
CA ALA A 135 -1.60 6.26 13.87
C ALA A 135 -2.56 7.44 14.13
N ASP A 136 -2.11 8.68 13.99
CA ASP A 136 -2.92 9.89 14.22
C ASP A 136 -3.70 10.31 12.97
N LEU A 137 -3.41 9.69 11.82
CA LEU A 137 -4.12 9.93 10.58
C LEU A 137 -5.43 9.12 10.50
N ARG A 138 -6.39 9.61 9.71
CA ARG A 138 -7.58 8.83 9.37
C ARG A 138 -7.22 7.70 8.39
N LEU A 139 -6.77 6.57 8.92
CA LEU A 139 -6.29 5.44 8.12
C LEU A 139 -7.42 4.66 7.42
N HIS A 140 -7.09 4.05 6.28
CA HIS A 140 -7.92 3.04 5.65
C HIS A 140 -8.11 1.86 6.62
N PRO A 141 -9.33 1.33 6.82
CA PRO A 141 -9.59 0.35 7.88
C PRO A 141 -8.66 -0.88 7.85
N GLY A 142 -8.43 -1.47 6.67
CA GLY A 142 -7.53 -2.62 6.53
C GLY A 142 -6.05 -2.29 6.83
N PHE A 143 -5.63 -1.05 6.53
CA PHE A 143 -4.28 -0.60 6.86
C PHE A 143 -4.16 -0.32 8.37
N ALA A 144 -5.16 0.32 8.97
CA ALA A 144 -5.23 0.54 10.41
C ALA A 144 -5.10 -0.76 11.22
N THR A 145 -5.80 -1.82 10.81
CA THR A 145 -5.75 -3.14 11.47
C THR A 145 -4.36 -3.78 11.41
N SER A 146 -3.61 -3.55 10.33
CA SER A 146 -2.29 -4.15 10.13
C SER A 146 -1.12 -3.28 10.59
N TRP A 147 -1.35 -1.99 10.85
CA TRP A 147 -0.29 -1.01 11.10
C TRP A 147 0.66 -1.38 12.25
N GLN A 148 0.14 -1.80 13.41
CA GLN A 148 1.00 -2.13 14.56
C GLN A 148 1.94 -3.31 14.26
N ARG A 149 1.44 -4.33 13.57
CA ARG A 149 2.25 -5.47 13.13
C ARG A 149 3.29 -5.04 12.10
N LEU A 150 2.89 -4.24 11.11
CA LEU A 150 3.82 -3.72 10.10
C LEU A 150 4.92 -2.89 10.73
N ARG A 151 4.57 -1.95 11.63
CA ARG A 151 5.51 -1.11 12.37
C ARG A 151 6.53 -1.91 13.16
N SER A 152 6.15 -3.02 13.81
CA SER A 152 7.13 -3.87 14.50
C SER A 152 8.17 -4.51 13.57
N LEU A 153 7.83 -4.70 12.29
CA LEU A 153 8.73 -5.22 11.26
C LEU A 153 9.54 -4.11 10.58
N LEU A 154 9.24 -2.84 10.91
CA LEU A 154 10.00 -1.70 10.42
C LEU A 154 11.24 -1.38 11.26
N ALA A 155 11.43 -2.03 12.40
CA ALA A 155 12.64 -1.86 13.20
C ALA A 155 13.91 -2.15 12.37
N PRO A 156 15.03 -1.44 12.63
CA PRO A 156 16.30 -1.76 12.00
C PRO A 156 16.68 -3.21 12.27
N THR A 157 17.08 -3.93 11.22
CA THR A 157 17.85 -5.18 11.35
C THR A 157 19.30 -4.87 11.67
#